data_AF-A0A1Y3NIQ6-F1
#
_entry.id   AF-A0A1Y3NIQ6-F1
#
_cell.length_a   1.000
_cell.length_b   1.000
_cell.length_c   1.000
_cell.angle_alpha   90.00
_cell.angle_beta   90.00
_cell.angle_gamma   90.00
#
_symmetry.space_group_name_H-M   'P 1'
#
loop_
_entity.id
_entity.type
_entity.pdbx_description
1 polymer ?
#
loop_
_entity_poly.entity_id
_entity_poly.type
_entity_poly.pdbx_seq_one_letter_code
_entity_poly.pdbx_strand_id
1 'polypeptide(L)'
;ELFKLKETILVDKINEGNVLFLKFGYISNSNPIYTLSPIPGNKKGISGAIISGFNFGINKYINGEQLSAVKKVIKYIISKDIIKKIILETNTIIPIPSFFNDTEINCDLFNNLQYFRRKYVEHEDYDYYSERFRKYAFRYLYDNISIEETVKRINDLEKIYYISFNTDNSIVGLIYGIVMIISDVILMCSIPFLFIKRTKKYFNIFPVELWILLFGSYMINVNSSFLSYGTVTPEKCSLQFNLRHYSLNIIFLIPLYKLIINFPVINKLSENVKKNKDKYVFGIVEVIIEEGENFKKCEQPGILNLGLIAINLVFFDIMIALIFIEWNIIEISNITRLIFGQLCIYWEATKRKTSIINEEYEIIRKISVDPEMYNDNSKKRLSHSSSKIMNLHNNQYITSSNNNI
;
A
#
# COMPACT_ATOMS: atom_id res chain seq x y z
N GLU A 1 35.56 -9.27 -2.14
CA GLU A 1 34.99 -8.26 -3.08
C GLU A 1 34.79 -6.94 -2.36
N LEU A 2 35.46 -5.86 -2.82
CA LEU A 2 35.45 -4.56 -2.14
C LEU A 2 34.03 -3.97 -1.99
N PHE A 3 33.12 -4.29 -2.92
CA PHE A 3 31.75 -3.78 -2.97
C PHE A 3 30.80 -4.39 -1.92
N LYS A 4 31.22 -5.45 -1.21
CA LYS A 4 30.46 -6.06 -0.11
C LYS A 4 30.91 -5.56 1.27
N LEU A 5 31.93 -4.70 1.32
CA LEU A 5 32.44 -4.17 2.57
C LEU A 5 31.42 -3.23 3.20
N LYS A 6 31.33 -3.28 4.53
CA LYS A 6 30.58 -2.29 5.30
C LYS A 6 31.20 -0.91 5.11
N GLU A 7 30.36 0.10 5.13
CA GLU A 7 30.75 1.51 4.96
C GLU A 7 31.90 1.93 5.88
N THR A 8 31.89 1.47 7.14
CA THR A 8 32.96 1.77 8.11
C THR A 8 34.33 1.25 7.67
N ILE A 9 34.37 0.04 7.10
CA ILE A 9 35.62 -0.58 6.60
C ILE A 9 36.12 0.17 5.37
N LEU A 10 35.20 0.67 4.53
CA LEU A 10 35.56 1.49 3.36
C LEU A 10 36.21 2.81 3.79
N VAL A 11 35.71 3.46 4.84
CA VAL A 11 36.30 4.69 5.38
C VAL A 11 37.73 4.45 5.87
N ASP A 12 37.98 3.36 6.59
CA ASP A 12 39.34 3.02 7.05
C ASP A 12 40.30 2.85 5.86
N LYS A 13 39.86 2.16 4.81
CA LYS A 13 40.65 1.99 3.58
C LYS A 13 40.89 3.28 2.79
N ILE A 14 39.94 4.21 2.81
CA ILE A 14 40.09 5.55 2.23
C ILE A 14 41.13 6.36 3.03
N ASN A 15 41.26 6.14 4.33
CA ASN A 15 42.27 6.82 5.13
C ASN A 15 43.66 6.18 4.96
N GLU A 16 43.73 4.85 4.85
CA GLU A 16 44.98 4.11 4.67
C GLU A 16 45.67 4.36 3.33
N GLY A 17 44.91 4.66 2.27
CA GLY A 17 45.51 4.86 0.94
C GLY A 17 45.84 3.57 0.17
N ASN A 18 45.33 2.43 0.63
CA ASN A 18 45.69 1.11 0.10
C ASN A 18 44.73 0.59 -0.99
N VAL A 19 43.94 1.45 -1.61
CA VAL A 19 42.95 1.05 -2.63
C VAL A 19 43.27 1.75 -3.95
N LEU A 20 43.22 1.02 -5.06
CA LEU A 20 43.47 1.62 -6.38
C LEU A 20 42.28 2.43 -6.88
N PHE A 21 41.07 1.87 -6.76
CA PHE A 21 39.82 2.53 -7.13
C PHE A 21 38.74 2.23 -6.08
N LEU A 22 38.00 3.26 -5.68
CA LEU A 22 36.87 3.14 -4.78
C LEU A 22 35.74 4.07 -5.19
N LYS A 23 34.50 3.63 -4.94
CA LYS A 23 33.31 4.46 -5.06
C LYS A 23 32.77 4.72 -3.67
N PHE A 24 32.75 5.97 -3.26
CA PHE A 24 32.24 6.38 -1.96
C PHE A 24 31.47 7.71 -2.06
N GLY A 25 30.77 8.08 -0.99
CA GLY A 25 30.29 9.45 -0.84
C GLY A 25 31.45 10.43 -0.83
N TYR A 26 31.17 11.71 -1.11
CA TYR A 26 32.19 12.75 -0.97
C TYR A 26 32.65 12.85 0.49
N ILE A 27 33.95 12.74 0.73
CA ILE A 27 34.59 12.96 2.03
C ILE A 27 35.61 14.08 1.85
N SER A 28 35.47 15.15 2.63
CA SER A 28 36.34 16.33 2.52
C SER A 28 37.78 16.10 2.99
N ASN A 29 37.98 15.13 3.89
CA ASN A 29 39.27 14.81 4.51
C ASN A 29 39.76 13.40 4.15
N SER A 30 39.66 12.99 2.87
CA SER A 30 40.24 11.73 2.40
C SER A 30 41.78 11.82 2.34
N ASN A 31 42.46 10.67 2.34
CA ASN A 31 43.91 10.63 2.12
C ASN A 31 44.29 11.37 0.83
N PRO A 32 45.27 12.32 0.87
CA PRO A 32 45.60 13.19 -0.26
C PRO A 32 46.13 12.46 -1.50
N ILE A 33 46.51 11.18 -1.39
CA ILE A 33 46.88 10.37 -2.55
C ILE A 33 45.69 10.12 -3.49
N TYR A 34 44.46 10.23 -3.00
CA TYR A 34 43.26 10.01 -3.80
C TYR A 34 42.87 11.27 -4.54
N THR A 35 42.69 11.12 -5.85
CA THR A 35 42.08 12.13 -6.71
C THR A 35 40.62 11.76 -6.98
N LEU A 36 39.73 12.74 -6.86
CA LEU A 36 38.33 12.56 -7.26
C LEU A 36 38.24 12.40 -8.79
N SER A 37 37.49 11.41 -9.23
CA SER A 37 37.23 11.18 -10.66
C SER A 37 35.73 11.25 -10.94
N PRO A 38 35.33 11.79 -12.11
CA PRO A 38 33.98 11.61 -12.63
C PRO A 38 33.60 10.12 -12.69
N ILE A 39 32.36 9.78 -12.33
CA ILE A 39 31.81 8.42 -12.50
C ILE A 39 30.90 8.39 -13.73
N PRO A 40 30.76 7.26 -14.45
CA PRO A 40 29.93 7.19 -15.64
C PRO A 40 28.49 7.69 -15.39
N GLY A 41 28.02 8.61 -16.23
CA GLY A 41 26.64 9.09 -16.25
C GLY A 41 25.86 8.61 -17.48
N ASN A 42 24.63 9.08 -17.63
CA ASN A 42 23.77 8.70 -18.76
C ASN A 42 24.21 9.36 -20.09
N LYS A 43 24.91 10.49 -20.01
CA LYS A 43 25.44 11.21 -21.17
C LYS A 43 26.97 11.08 -21.21
N LYS A 44 27.52 10.88 -22.40
CA LYS A 44 28.98 10.82 -22.61
C LYS A 44 29.63 12.11 -22.09
N GLY A 45 30.68 11.97 -21.28
CA GLY A 45 31.42 13.10 -20.69
C GLY A 45 30.75 13.75 -19.47
N ILE A 46 29.57 13.27 -19.05
CA ILE A 46 28.85 13.80 -17.88
C ILE A 46 28.75 12.72 -16.83
N SER A 47 28.97 13.09 -15.57
CA SER A 47 28.97 12.13 -14.47
C SER A 47 27.62 11.97 -13.81
N GLY A 48 27.22 10.74 -13.48
CA GLY A 48 26.00 10.55 -12.69
C GLY A 48 26.26 10.84 -11.21
N ALA A 49 25.41 11.62 -10.54
CA ALA A 49 25.48 11.82 -9.10
C ALA A 49 24.08 11.74 -8.47
N ILE A 50 23.96 11.02 -7.36
CA ILE A 50 22.72 11.04 -6.58
C ILE A 50 22.81 12.22 -5.61
N ILE A 51 21.85 13.13 -5.69
CA ILE A 51 21.73 14.17 -4.66
C ILE A 51 21.11 13.53 -3.42
N SER A 52 21.88 13.56 -2.33
CA SER A 52 21.38 13.33 -0.98
C SER A 52 21.56 14.63 -0.21
N GLY A 53 20.50 15.10 0.44
CA GLY A 53 20.51 16.36 1.18
C GLY A 53 20.03 16.16 2.62
N PHE A 54 20.38 17.13 3.46
CA PHE A 54 19.76 17.27 4.77
C PHE A 54 18.42 18.00 4.59
N ASN A 55 17.35 17.42 5.12
CA ASN A 55 16.03 18.05 5.12
C ASN A 55 15.78 18.68 6.49
N PHE A 56 15.29 19.92 6.50
CA PHE A 56 14.78 20.55 7.72
C PHE A 56 13.30 20.21 7.87
N GLY A 57 12.99 19.35 8.85
CA GLY A 57 11.62 19.06 9.25
C GLY A 57 11.12 20.09 10.25
N ILE A 58 9.98 20.73 9.98
CA ILE A 58 9.28 21.57 10.95
C ILE A 58 8.13 20.75 11.53
N ASN A 59 8.07 20.64 12.86
CA ASN A 59 6.98 19.95 13.53
C ASN A 59 5.66 20.70 13.27
N LYS A 60 4.66 19.99 12.73
CA LYS A 60 3.33 20.56 12.40
C LYS A 60 2.53 21.02 13.61
N TYR A 61 2.92 20.63 14.83
CA TYR A 61 2.20 20.90 16.07
C TYR A 61 2.72 22.13 16.85
N ILE A 62 3.67 22.90 16.30
CA ILE A 62 4.15 24.12 16.94
C ILE A 62 3.17 25.28 16.74
N ASN A 63 3.12 26.22 17.68
CA ASN A 63 2.23 27.38 17.58
C ASN A 63 2.74 28.43 16.55
N GLY A 64 1.91 29.42 16.23
CA GLY A 64 2.23 30.40 15.17
C GLY A 64 3.47 31.26 15.44
N GLU A 65 3.73 31.58 16.70
CA GLU A 65 4.91 32.35 17.11
C GLU A 65 6.19 31.52 16.95
N GLN A 66 6.18 30.28 17.46
CA GLN A 66 7.27 29.32 17.30
C GLN A 66 7.54 29.04 15.82
N LEU A 67 6.50 28.84 15.02
CA LEU A 67 6.64 28.64 13.58
C LEU A 67 7.34 29.82 12.91
N SER A 68 6.99 31.05 13.29
CA SER A 68 7.61 32.26 12.76
C SER A 68 9.08 32.39 13.16
N ALA A 69 9.42 32.04 14.41
CA ALA A 69 10.79 32.01 14.89
C ALA A 69 11.63 30.93 14.17
N VAL A 70 11.11 29.70 14.06
CA VAL A 70 11.77 28.59 13.36
C VAL A 70 12.02 28.93 11.89
N LYS A 71 11.05 29.56 11.21
CA LYS A 71 11.23 30.03 9.82
C LYS A 71 12.38 31.03 9.69
N LYS A 72 12.54 31.97 10.63
CA LYS A 72 13.66 32.92 10.63
C LYS A 72 14.99 32.23 10.83
N VAL A 73 15.07 31.29 11.77
CA VAL A 73 16.29 30.50 12.05
C VAL A 73 16.68 29.66 10.84
N ILE A 74 15.74 28.91 10.25
CA ILE A 74 16.01 28.11 9.05
C ILE A 74 16.46 29.00 7.91
N LYS A 75 15.79 30.13 7.66
CA LYS A 75 16.19 31.11 6.62
C LYS A 75 17.61 31.62 6.82
N TYR A 76 18.03 31.86 8.06
CA TYR A 76 19.39 32.27 8.38
C TYR A 76 20.39 31.13 8.16
N ILE A 77 20.11 29.92 8.64
CA ILE A 77 20.98 28.74 8.46
C ILE A 77 21.20 28.43 6.97
N ILE A 78 20.16 28.53 6.15
CA ILE A 78 20.26 28.27 4.70
C ILE A 78 20.68 29.50 3.89
N SER A 79 21.04 30.61 4.55
CA SER A 79 21.50 31.80 3.84
C SER A 79 22.81 31.53 3.10
N LYS A 80 23.02 32.27 2.01
CA LYS A 80 24.19 32.08 1.14
C LYS A 80 25.51 32.18 1.94
N ASP A 81 25.59 33.14 2.84
CA ASP A 81 26.80 33.43 3.62
C ASP A 81 27.12 32.33 4.63
N ILE A 82 26.09 31.80 5.31
CA ILE A 82 26.27 30.69 6.26
C ILE A 82 26.63 29.40 5.53
N ILE A 83 25.95 29.08 4.43
CA ILE A 83 26.29 27.92 3.61
C ILE A 83 27.72 28.05 3.06
N LYS A 84 28.11 29.23 2.55
CA LYS A 84 29.49 29.48 2.07
C LYS A 84 30.50 29.22 3.17
N LYS A 85 30.26 29.77 4.36
CA LYS A 85 31.12 29.58 5.53
C LYS A 85 31.27 28.10 5.88
N ILE A 86 30.17 27.34 5.92
CA ILE A 86 30.20 25.89 6.17
C ILE A 86 31.02 25.16 5.11
N ILE A 87 30.84 25.48 3.82
CA ILE A 87 31.60 24.87 2.71
C ILE A 87 33.10 25.10 2.91
N LEU A 88 33.51 26.34 3.20
CA LEU A 88 34.92 26.71 3.38
C LEU A 88 35.53 26.09 4.64
N GLU A 89 34.79 26.02 5.76
CA GLU A 89 35.30 25.49 7.03
C GLU A 89 35.38 23.97 7.04
N THR A 90 34.42 23.28 6.42
CA THR A 90 34.33 21.81 6.48
C THR A 90 34.90 21.13 5.24
N ASN A 91 35.28 21.92 4.22
CA ASN A 91 35.55 21.45 2.86
C ASN A 91 34.41 20.57 2.31
N THR A 92 33.17 20.71 2.82
CA THR A 92 32.01 19.93 2.36
C THR A 92 31.39 20.61 1.16
N ILE A 93 30.95 19.81 0.18
CA ILE A 93 30.34 20.35 -1.04
C ILE A 93 28.82 20.24 -0.95
N ILE A 94 28.17 21.38 -1.12
CA ILE A 94 26.71 21.48 -1.13
C ILE A 94 26.29 21.77 -2.58
N PRO A 95 25.44 20.93 -3.21
CA PRO A 95 25.10 21.04 -4.62
C PRO A 95 24.07 22.15 -4.88
N ILE A 96 24.39 23.39 -4.52
CA ILE A 96 23.59 24.58 -4.80
C ILE A 96 24.24 25.30 -5.98
N PRO A 97 23.56 25.38 -7.15
CA PRO A 97 24.17 25.91 -8.38
C PRO A 97 24.78 27.30 -8.28
N SER A 98 24.26 28.16 -7.40
CA SER A 98 24.78 29.52 -7.22
C SER A 98 26.18 29.59 -6.58
N PHE A 99 26.69 28.49 -6.02
CA PHE A 99 28.06 28.40 -5.51
C PHE A 99 29.07 27.85 -6.52
N PHE A 100 28.62 27.24 -7.62
CA PHE A 100 29.54 26.60 -8.56
C PHE A 100 30.36 27.60 -9.40
N ASN A 101 29.92 28.85 -9.45
CA ASN A 101 30.63 29.94 -10.12
C ASN A 101 31.49 30.77 -9.15
N ASP A 102 31.55 30.42 -7.87
CA ASP A 102 32.34 31.16 -6.88
C ASP A 102 33.81 30.75 -7.02
N THR A 103 34.68 31.70 -7.37
CA THR A 103 36.10 31.45 -7.69
C THR A 103 36.89 30.85 -6.54
N GLU A 104 36.37 30.97 -5.31
CA GLU A 104 36.98 30.41 -4.10
C GLU A 104 36.74 28.90 -3.96
N ILE A 105 35.85 28.30 -4.75
CA ILE A 105 35.46 26.89 -4.66
C ILE A 105 35.84 26.19 -5.97
N ASN A 106 36.75 25.21 -5.90
CA ASN A 106 37.12 24.41 -7.07
C ASN A 106 35.98 23.45 -7.45
N CYS A 107 35.12 23.88 -8.38
CA CYS A 107 33.87 23.20 -8.74
C CYS A 107 33.90 22.47 -10.09
N ASP A 108 35.04 22.29 -10.75
CA ASP A 108 35.12 21.70 -12.10
C ASP A 108 34.47 20.31 -12.20
N LEU A 109 34.59 19.51 -11.15
CA LEU A 109 33.92 18.21 -11.06
C LEU A 109 32.38 18.35 -11.03
N PHE A 110 31.87 19.35 -10.30
CA PHE A 110 30.44 19.54 -10.01
C PHE A 110 29.68 20.19 -11.16
N ASN A 111 30.36 21.02 -11.95
CA ASN A 111 29.84 21.60 -13.17
C ASN A 111 29.46 20.54 -14.22
N ASN A 112 30.05 19.35 -14.12
CA ASN A 112 29.86 18.24 -15.05
C ASN A 112 29.03 17.08 -14.48
N LEU A 113 28.31 17.30 -13.37
CA LEU A 113 27.43 16.29 -12.76
C LEU A 113 26.01 16.37 -13.33
N GLN A 114 25.49 15.20 -13.74
CA GLN A 114 24.08 14.91 -13.91
C GLN A 114 23.50 14.44 -12.59
N TYR A 115 22.71 15.30 -11.98
CA TYR A 115 22.05 15.03 -10.72
C TYR A 115 20.79 14.18 -10.90
N PHE A 116 20.70 13.10 -10.12
CA PHE A 116 19.52 12.27 -9.98
C PHE A 116 18.90 12.50 -8.61
N ARG A 117 17.58 12.75 -8.60
CA ARG A 117 16.79 12.76 -7.37
C ARG A 117 16.48 11.32 -6.98
N ARG A 118 16.53 11.01 -5.69
CA ARG A 118 15.98 9.77 -5.18
C ARG A 118 14.45 9.81 -5.35
N LYS A 119 13.86 8.70 -5.82
CA LYS A 119 12.43 8.53 -6.05
C LYS A 119 11.63 8.34 -4.74
N TYR A 120 11.77 9.26 -3.79
CA TYR A 120 11.05 9.18 -2.50
C TYR A 120 9.54 9.38 -2.64
N VAL A 121 9.09 10.08 -3.68
CA VAL A 121 7.67 10.46 -3.86
C VAL A 121 6.88 9.35 -4.54
N GLU A 122 7.54 8.51 -5.34
CA GLU A 122 6.88 7.48 -6.14
C GLU A 122 6.62 6.19 -5.34
N HIS A 123 7.28 6.03 -4.19
CA HIS A 123 7.18 4.85 -3.35
C HIS A 123 6.98 5.26 -1.89
N GLU A 124 5.86 4.84 -1.30
CA GLU A 124 5.56 5.05 0.11
C GLU A 124 6.63 4.44 1.03
N ASP A 125 7.23 3.32 0.60
CA ASP A 125 8.31 2.65 1.29
C ASP A 125 9.57 2.58 0.42
N TYR A 126 10.36 3.66 0.46
CA TYR A 126 11.64 3.74 -0.24
C TYR A 126 12.65 2.69 0.26
N ASP A 127 12.60 2.34 1.55
CA ASP A 127 13.55 1.40 2.13
C ASP A 127 13.30 -0.01 1.58
N TYR A 128 12.04 -0.43 1.51
CA TYR A 128 11.62 -1.67 0.84
C TYR A 128 12.04 -1.69 -0.64
N TYR A 129 11.75 -0.61 -1.39
CA TYR A 129 12.15 -0.51 -2.79
C TYR A 129 13.68 -0.62 -2.95
N SER A 130 14.43 0.15 -2.17
CA SER A 130 15.91 0.21 -2.21
C SER A 130 16.56 -1.12 -1.86
N GLU A 131 16.03 -1.83 -0.86
CA GLU A 131 16.49 -3.17 -0.51
C GLU A 131 16.26 -4.17 -1.65
N ARG A 132 15.05 -4.21 -2.22
CA ARG A 132 14.69 -5.12 -3.30
C ARG A 132 15.45 -4.83 -4.59
N PHE A 133 15.59 -3.54 -4.94
CA PHE A 133 16.38 -3.11 -6.07
C PHE A 133 17.82 -3.59 -5.95
N ARG A 134 18.48 -3.33 -4.81
CA ARG A 134 19.86 -3.77 -4.56
C ARG A 134 19.97 -5.29 -4.58
N LYS A 135 19.00 -6.00 -4.00
CA LYS A 135 18.95 -7.46 -4.04
C LYS A 135 18.96 -7.95 -5.49
N TYR A 136 18.08 -7.46 -6.37
CA TYR A 136 18.06 -7.89 -7.76
C TYR A 136 19.34 -7.52 -8.51
N ALA A 137 19.86 -6.32 -8.32
CA ALA A 137 21.13 -5.90 -8.91
C ALA A 137 22.31 -6.79 -8.46
N PHE A 138 22.38 -7.15 -7.18
CA PHE A 138 23.43 -8.03 -6.67
C PHE A 138 23.29 -9.46 -7.17
N ARG A 139 22.07 -9.98 -7.31
CA ARG A 139 21.89 -11.32 -7.90
C ARG A 139 22.34 -11.36 -9.36
N TYR A 140 22.15 -10.29 -10.12
CA TYR A 140 22.75 -10.18 -11.46
C TYR A 140 24.27 -10.23 -11.41
N LEU A 141 24.88 -9.45 -10.50
CA LEU A 141 26.33 -9.36 -10.40
C LEU A 141 27.00 -10.63 -9.85
N TYR A 142 26.30 -11.43 -9.04
CA TYR A 142 26.92 -12.53 -8.28
C TYR A 142 26.29 -13.91 -8.48
N ASP A 143 25.02 -14.01 -8.88
CA ASP A 143 24.27 -15.27 -8.95
C ASP A 143 24.00 -15.73 -10.40
N ASN A 144 24.73 -15.19 -11.39
CA ASN A 144 24.59 -15.50 -12.82
C ASN A 144 23.14 -15.37 -13.37
N ILE A 145 22.36 -14.44 -12.83
CA ILE A 145 21.02 -14.13 -13.38
C ILE A 145 21.18 -13.36 -14.67
N SER A 146 20.28 -13.57 -15.64
CA SER A 146 20.29 -12.80 -16.88
C SER A 146 19.98 -11.32 -16.64
N ILE A 147 20.51 -10.44 -17.49
CA ILE A 147 20.20 -9.01 -17.43
C ILE A 147 18.70 -8.76 -17.68
N GLU A 148 18.10 -9.53 -18.60
CA GLU A 148 16.68 -9.42 -18.94
C GLU A 148 15.78 -9.73 -17.72
N GLU A 149 16.06 -10.81 -17.00
CA GLU A 149 15.31 -11.17 -15.80
C GLU A 149 15.48 -10.13 -14.69
N THR A 150 16.70 -9.61 -14.51
CA THR A 150 16.98 -8.60 -13.49
C THR A 150 16.28 -7.27 -13.81
N VAL A 151 16.36 -6.81 -15.05
CA VAL A 151 15.68 -5.59 -15.51
C VAL A 151 14.17 -5.76 -15.39
N LYS A 152 13.62 -6.92 -15.76
CA LYS A 152 12.20 -7.22 -15.58
C LYS A 152 11.78 -7.09 -14.12
N ARG A 153 12.49 -7.73 -13.18
CA ARG A 153 12.19 -7.66 -11.75
C ARG A 153 12.31 -6.26 -11.15
N ILE A 154 13.28 -5.47 -11.62
CA ILE A 154 13.42 -4.06 -11.22
C ILE A 154 12.26 -3.24 -11.75
N ASN A 155 11.89 -3.42 -13.01
CA ASN A 155 10.73 -2.75 -13.61
C ASN A 155 9.43 -3.15 -12.89
N ASP A 156 9.32 -4.41 -12.44
CA ASP A 156 8.18 -4.90 -11.66
C ASP A 156 8.06 -4.23 -10.28
N LEU A 157 9.15 -3.68 -9.72
CA LEU A 157 9.09 -2.87 -8.49
C LEU A 157 8.47 -1.48 -8.74
N GLU A 158 8.62 -0.94 -9.95
CA GLU A 158 8.12 0.39 -10.31
C GLU A 158 6.73 0.35 -10.95
N LYS A 159 6.41 -0.73 -11.65
CA LYS A 159 5.18 -0.84 -12.44
C LYS A 159 3.99 -1.22 -11.56
N ILE A 160 3.01 -0.33 -11.49
CA ILE A 160 1.69 -0.66 -10.94
C ILE A 160 0.94 -1.46 -12.01
N TYR A 161 0.73 -2.75 -11.72
CA TYR A 161 -0.05 -3.63 -12.57
C TYR A 161 -1.55 -3.44 -12.32
N TYR A 162 -2.31 -3.30 -13.40
CA TYR A 162 -3.77 -3.20 -13.36
C TYR A 162 -4.38 -4.38 -14.10
N ILE A 163 -5.50 -4.90 -13.60
CA ILE A 163 -6.30 -5.87 -14.35
C ILE A 163 -6.91 -5.13 -15.53
N SER A 164 -6.67 -5.63 -16.75
CA SER A 164 -7.13 -5.01 -17.98
C SER A 164 -7.77 -6.06 -18.88
N PHE A 165 -8.67 -5.63 -19.76
CA PHE A 165 -9.20 -6.46 -20.85
C PHE A 165 -8.18 -6.64 -21.97
N ASN A 166 -7.14 -5.79 -22.03
CA ASN A 166 -6.12 -5.94 -23.05
C ASN A 166 -5.24 -7.16 -22.74
N THR A 167 -5.16 -8.08 -23.70
CA THR A 167 -4.30 -9.27 -23.69
C THR A 167 -2.83 -8.94 -23.49
N ASP A 168 -2.38 -7.77 -23.96
CA ASP A 168 -1.00 -7.33 -23.82
C ASP A 168 -0.60 -7.09 -22.37
N ASN A 169 -1.60 -6.77 -21.52
CA ASN A 169 -1.39 -6.45 -20.12
C ASN A 169 -1.72 -7.63 -19.20
N SER A 170 -2.84 -8.33 -19.43
CA SER A 170 -3.28 -9.42 -18.56
C SER A 170 -4.26 -10.38 -19.24
N ILE A 171 -3.79 -11.57 -19.62
CA ILE A 171 -4.65 -12.66 -20.12
C ILE A 171 -5.68 -13.09 -19.05
N VAL A 172 -5.26 -13.09 -17.77
CA VAL A 172 -6.14 -13.41 -16.64
C VAL A 172 -7.30 -12.42 -16.54
N GLY A 173 -7.02 -11.13 -16.73
CA GLY A 173 -8.05 -10.08 -16.74
C GLY A 173 -9.08 -10.26 -17.86
N LEU A 174 -8.64 -10.65 -19.05
CA LEU A 174 -9.56 -10.95 -20.15
C LEU A 174 -10.46 -12.17 -19.84
N ILE A 175 -9.87 -13.28 -19.39
CA ILE A 175 -10.61 -14.50 -19.06
C ILE A 175 -11.67 -14.23 -17.98
N TYR A 176 -11.27 -13.55 -16.90
CA TYR A 176 -12.18 -13.16 -15.83
C TYR A 176 -13.33 -12.28 -16.35
N GLY A 177 -13.02 -11.36 -17.26
CA GLY A 177 -13.98 -10.46 -17.88
C GLY A 177 -15.03 -11.19 -18.72
N ILE A 178 -14.59 -12.15 -19.53
CA ILE A 178 -15.47 -13.00 -20.35
C ILE A 178 -16.42 -13.81 -19.46
N VAL A 179 -15.90 -14.42 -18.38
CA VAL A 179 -16.71 -15.20 -17.44
C VAL A 179 -17.80 -14.34 -16.79
N MET A 180 -17.48 -13.10 -16.41
CA MET A 180 -18.47 -12.18 -15.84
C MET A 180 -19.56 -11.82 -16.87
N ILE A 181 -19.18 -11.47 -18.11
CA ILE A 181 -20.14 -11.14 -19.16
C ILE A 181 -21.08 -12.31 -19.46
N ILE A 182 -20.54 -13.54 -19.57
CA ILE A 182 -21.35 -14.75 -19.79
C ILE A 182 -22.32 -14.94 -18.62
N SER A 183 -21.86 -14.75 -17.38
CA SER A 183 -22.70 -14.87 -16.20
C SER A 183 -23.86 -13.86 -16.21
N ASP A 184 -23.58 -12.61 -16.58
CA ASP A 184 -24.61 -11.57 -16.69
C ASP A 184 -25.61 -11.86 -17.81
N VAL A 185 -25.16 -12.38 -18.96
CA VAL A 185 -26.04 -12.80 -20.05
C VAL A 185 -26.97 -13.93 -19.60
N ILE A 186 -26.44 -14.94 -18.88
CA ILE A 186 -27.26 -16.03 -18.34
C ILE A 186 -28.32 -15.50 -17.37
N LEU A 187 -27.95 -14.58 -16.47
CA LEU A 187 -28.89 -13.95 -15.52
C LEU A 187 -29.97 -13.15 -16.25
N MET A 188 -29.60 -12.35 -17.24
CA MET A 188 -30.55 -11.57 -18.04
C MET A 188 -31.51 -12.44 -18.85
N CYS A 189 -30.99 -13.49 -19.49
CA CYS A 189 -31.80 -14.47 -20.21
C CYS A 189 -32.73 -15.27 -19.28
N SER A 190 -32.45 -15.30 -17.97
CA SER A 190 -33.29 -15.99 -16.98
C SER A 190 -34.57 -15.22 -16.62
N ILE A 191 -34.57 -13.89 -16.75
CA ILE A 191 -35.70 -13.02 -16.34
C ILE A 191 -37.00 -13.32 -17.10
N PRO A 192 -37.03 -13.49 -18.45
CA PRO A 192 -38.24 -13.82 -19.18
C PRO A 192 -38.96 -15.09 -18.70
N PHE A 193 -38.23 -16.07 -18.15
CA PHE A 193 -38.83 -17.30 -17.62
C PHE A 193 -39.73 -17.06 -16.40
N LEU A 194 -39.64 -15.92 -15.73
CA LEU A 194 -40.57 -15.53 -14.65
C LEU A 194 -41.99 -15.26 -15.18
N PHE A 195 -42.11 -14.86 -16.44
CA PHE A 195 -43.38 -14.45 -17.05
C PHE A 195 -44.04 -15.55 -17.89
N ILE A 196 -43.29 -16.60 -18.26
CA ILE A 196 -43.82 -17.72 -19.05
C ILE A 196 -44.76 -18.57 -18.18
N LYS A 197 -46.02 -18.70 -18.61
CA LYS A 197 -47.07 -19.45 -17.86
C LYS A 197 -46.64 -20.89 -17.50
N ARG A 198 -45.88 -21.55 -18.39
CA ARG A 198 -45.40 -22.93 -18.19
C ARG A 198 -44.40 -23.05 -17.04
N THR A 199 -43.52 -22.06 -16.88
CA THR A 199 -42.47 -22.05 -15.84
C THR A 199 -42.90 -21.38 -14.55
N LYS A 200 -43.96 -20.56 -14.57
CA LYS A 200 -44.51 -19.86 -13.41
C LYS A 200 -44.75 -20.79 -12.19
N LYS A 201 -45.10 -22.06 -12.41
CA LYS A 201 -45.27 -23.05 -11.34
C LYS A 201 -44.00 -23.27 -10.51
N TYR A 202 -42.83 -23.20 -11.13
CA TYR A 202 -41.53 -23.36 -10.46
C TYR A 202 -41.09 -22.10 -9.70
N PHE A 203 -41.65 -20.93 -10.06
CA PHE A 203 -41.30 -19.64 -9.46
C PHE A 203 -42.30 -19.15 -8.41
N ASN A 204 -43.26 -19.99 -7.97
CA ASN A 204 -44.32 -19.61 -7.03
C ASN A 204 -43.84 -19.34 -5.59
N ILE A 205 -42.53 -19.46 -5.34
CA ILE A 205 -41.91 -19.31 -4.03
C ILE A 205 -41.89 -17.84 -3.60
N PHE A 206 -41.46 -16.98 -4.53
CA PHE A 206 -41.36 -15.55 -4.33
C PHE A 206 -42.30 -14.84 -5.31
N PRO A 207 -42.87 -13.69 -4.91
CA PRO A 207 -43.47 -12.75 -5.86
C PRO A 207 -42.48 -12.41 -6.98
N VAL A 208 -42.99 -12.12 -8.17
CA VAL A 208 -42.19 -11.84 -9.36
C VAL A 208 -41.25 -10.64 -9.12
N GLU A 209 -41.70 -9.67 -8.34
CA GLU A 209 -40.94 -8.48 -7.94
C GLU A 209 -39.69 -8.83 -7.13
N LEU A 210 -39.79 -9.79 -6.20
CA LEU A 210 -38.65 -10.25 -5.41
C LEU A 210 -37.66 -11.07 -6.25
N TRP A 211 -38.14 -11.85 -7.22
CA TRP A 211 -37.24 -12.53 -8.16
C TRP A 211 -36.44 -11.55 -9.01
N ILE A 212 -37.08 -10.49 -9.52
CA ILE A 212 -36.39 -9.43 -10.27
C ILE A 212 -35.36 -8.74 -9.38
N LEU A 213 -35.72 -8.40 -8.14
CA LEU A 213 -34.83 -7.77 -7.19
C LEU A 213 -33.62 -8.66 -6.86
N LEU A 214 -33.84 -9.97 -6.70
CA LEU A 214 -32.78 -10.96 -6.47
C LEU A 214 -31.82 -11.04 -7.67
N PHE A 215 -32.34 -11.20 -8.89
CA PHE A 215 -31.51 -11.25 -10.10
C PHE A 215 -30.73 -9.95 -10.33
N GLY A 216 -31.39 -8.80 -10.14
CA GLY A 216 -30.74 -7.49 -10.22
C GLY A 216 -29.60 -7.36 -9.20
N SER A 217 -29.79 -7.87 -7.99
CA SER A 217 -28.74 -7.85 -6.96
C SER A 217 -27.55 -8.74 -7.32
N TYR A 218 -27.78 -9.93 -7.86
CA TYR A 218 -26.70 -10.77 -8.38
C TYR A 218 -25.93 -10.07 -9.50
N MET A 219 -26.62 -9.43 -10.44
CA MET A 219 -25.98 -8.65 -11.50
C MET A 219 -25.14 -7.50 -10.93
N ILE A 220 -25.67 -6.71 -9.99
CA ILE A 220 -24.89 -5.63 -9.34
C ILE A 220 -23.65 -6.19 -8.64
N ASN A 221 -23.77 -7.35 -7.98
CA ASN A 221 -22.65 -8.00 -7.31
C ASN A 221 -21.54 -8.40 -8.30
N VAL A 222 -21.90 -9.09 -9.38
CA VAL A 222 -20.97 -9.48 -10.44
C VAL A 222 -20.34 -8.24 -11.07
N ASN A 223 -21.16 -7.26 -11.44
CA ASN A 223 -20.72 -6.04 -12.11
C ASN A 223 -19.85 -5.14 -11.23
N SER A 224 -19.99 -5.19 -9.90
CA SER A 224 -19.11 -4.48 -8.97
C SER A 224 -17.63 -4.86 -9.16
N SER A 225 -17.36 -6.04 -9.71
CA SER A 225 -15.99 -6.52 -9.97
C SER A 225 -15.36 -5.86 -11.20
N PHE A 226 -16.14 -5.31 -12.13
CA PHE A 226 -15.59 -4.50 -13.24
C PHE A 226 -14.94 -3.20 -12.75
N LEU A 227 -15.31 -2.69 -11.58
CA LEU A 227 -14.68 -1.49 -10.99
C LEU A 227 -13.22 -1.72 -10.59
N SER A 228 -12.77 -2.97 -10.48
CA SER A 228 -11.35 -3.30 -10.29
C SER A 228 -10.53 -3.26 -11.58
N TYR A 229 -11.15 -3.05 -12.75
CA TYR A 229 -10.43 -2.95 -14.02
C TYR A 229 -9.85 -1.55 -14.24
N GLY A 230 -8.64 -1.54 -14.79
CA GLY A 230 -7.85 -0.34 -15.05
C GLY A 230 -7.32 0.28 -13.76
N THR A 231 -7.10 1.60 -13.80
CA THR A 231 -6.61 2.33 -12.63
C THR A 231 -7.66 2.31 -11.52
N VAL A 232 -7.29 1.77 -10.36
CA VAL A 232 -8.09 1.85 -9.13
C VAL A 232 -8.04 3.29 -8.65
N THR A 233 -9.19 3.90 -8.42
CA THR A 233 -9.30 5.25 -7.82
C THR A 233 -10.08 5.14 -6.52
N PRO A 234 -9.92 6.08 -5.57
CA PRO A 234 -10.68 6.08 -4.31
C PRO A 234 -12.20 5.99 -4.55
N GLU A 235 -12.71 6.64 -5.58
CA GLU A 235 -14.14 6.66 -5.94
C GLU A 235 -14.60 5.29 -6.45
N LYS A 236 -13.83 4.66 -7.36
CA LYS A 236 -14.13 3.29 -7.84
C LYS A 236 -14.13 2.30 -6.69
N CYS A 237 -13.21 2.47 -5.75
CA CYS A 237 -13.06 1.63 -4.59
C CYS A 237 -14.28 1.72 -3.66
N SER A 238 -14.67 2.93 -3.30
CA SER A 238 -15.86 3.20 -2.49
C SER A 238 -17.12 2.68 -3.18
N LEU A 239 -17.29 2.96 -4.46
CA LEU A 239 -18.42 2.49 -5.25
C LEU A 239 -18.46 0.95 -5.33
N GLN A 240 -17.33 0.30 -5.56
CA GLN A 240 -17.23 -1.16 -5.61
C GLN A 240 -17.69 -1.79 -4.31
N PHE A 241 -17.18 -1.28 -3.19
CA PHE A 241 -17.53 -1.79 -1.87
C PHE A 241 -19.02 -1.61 -1.60
N ASN A 242 -19.55 -0.41 -1.84
CA ASN A 242 -20.96 -0.10 -1.61
C ASN A 242 -21.87 -0.99 -2.46
N LEU A 243 -21.63 -1.09 -3.77
CA LEU A 243 -22.41 -1.96 -4.67
C LEU A 243 -22.38 -3.42 -4.24
N ARG A 244 -21.20 -3.93 -3.84
CA ARG A 244 -21.07 -5.30 -3.35
C ARG A 244 -21.81 -5.51 -2.03
N HIS A 245 -21.75 -4.55 -1.11
CA HIS A 245 -22.45 -4.63 0.16
C HIS A 245 -23.97 -4.59 -0.02
N TYR A 246 -24.49 -3.61 -0.76
CA TYR A 246 -25.91 -3.48 -1.05
C TYR A 246 -26.47 -4.71 -1.76
N SER A 247 -25.76 -5.24 -2.77
CA SER A 247 -26.19 -6.45 -3.46
C SER A 247 -26.23 -7.67 -2.55
N LEU A 248 -25.21 -7.88 -1.70
CA LEU A 248 -25.19 -9.00 -0.75
C LEU A 248 -26.33 -8.91 0.27
N ASN A 249 -26.60 -7.71 0.80
CA ASN A 249 -27.71 -7.51 1.72
C ASN A 249 -29.04 -7.93 1.10
N ILE A 250 -29.31 -7.52 -0.14
CA ILE A 250 -30.56 -7.88 -0.82
C ILE A 250 -30.61 -9.38 -1.12
N ILE A 251 -29.49 -9.98 -1.53
CA ILE A 251 -29.37 -11.43 -1.78
C ILE A 251 -29.73 -12.24 -0.52
N PHE A 252 -29.33 -11.80 0.68
CA PHE A 252 -29.66 -12.47 1.94
C PHE A 252 -31.05 -12.10 2.47
N LEU A 253 -31.48 -10.86 2.29
CA LEU A 253 -32.75 -10.34 2.81
C LEU A 253 -33.96 -11.06 2.20
N ILE A 254 -33.93 -11.40 0.91
CA ILE A 254 -35.06 -12.03 0.21
C ILE A 254 -35.34 -13.45 0.75
N PRO A 255 -34.35 -14.37 0.83
CA PRO A 255 -34.51 -15.64 1.53
C PRO A 255 -34.94 -15.49 2.98
N LEU A 256 -34.32 -14.57 3.72
CA LEU A 256 -34.63 -14.34 5.14
C LEU A 256 -36.09 -13.91 5.35
N TYR A 257 -36.59 -12.98 4.53
CA TYR A 257 -37.99 -12.58 4.52
C TYR A 257 -38.93 -13.78 4.35
N LYS A 258 -38.59 -14.70 3.44
CA LYS A 258 -39.41 -15.89 3.17
C LYS A 258 -39.38 -16.89 4.32
N LEU A 259 -38.23 -17.12 4.94
CA LEU A 259 -38.10 -17.94 6.15
C LEU A 259 -38.96 -17.35 7.27
N ILE A 260 -38.84 -16.04 7.56
CA ILE A 260 -39.61 -15.37 8.62
C ILE A 260 -41.13 -15.52 8.41
N ILE A 261 -41.63 -15.42 7.17
CA ILE A 261 -43.06 -15.57 6.89
C ILE A 261 -43.56 -17.00 7.03
N ASN A 262 -42.74 -18.00 6.69
CA ASN A 262 -43.15 -19.40 6.74
C ASN A 262 -42.81 -20.07 8.09
N PHE A 263 -42.40 -19.27 9.09
CA PHE A 263 -42.08 -19.78 10.41
C PHE A 263 -43.25 -20.60 10.97
N PRO A 264 -43.02 -21.82 11.49
CA PRO A 264 -44.10 -22.77 11.81
C PRO A 264 -45.00 -22.30 12.96
N VAL A 265 -44.49 -21.43 13.83
CA VAL A 265 -45.24 -20.87 14.96
C VAL A 265 -45.71 -19.47 14.60
N ILE A 266 -47.03 -19.25 14.67
CA ILE A 266 -47.61 -17.91 14.52
C ILE A 266 -47.04 -17.01 15.59
N ASN A 267 -46.22 -16.05 15.18
CA ASN A 267 -45.60 -15.08 16.06
C ASN A 267 -45.89 -13.66 15.54
N LYS A 268 -45.91 -12.69 16.46
CA LYS A 268 -46.22 -11.29 16.16
C LYS A 268 -45.28 -10.67 15.12
N LEU A 269 -44.03 -11.14 15.04
CA LEU A 269 -43.05 -10.67 14.07
C LEU A 269 -43.43 -11.11 12.65
N SER A 270 -43.70 -12.40 12.42
CA SER A 270 -44.13 -12.98 11.15
C SER A 270 -45.44 -12.35 10.66
N GLU A 271 -46.41 -12.12 11.56
CA GLU A 271 -47.65 -11.39 11.22
C GLU A 271 -47.37 -9.94 10.83
N ASN A 272 -46.49 -9.24 11.56
CA ASN A 272 -46.12 -7.86 11.25
C ASN A 272 -45.37 -7.74 9.92
N VAL A 273 -44.45 -8.66 9.63
CA VAL A 273 -43.72 -8.75 8.35
C VAL A 273 -44.67 -9.05 7.21
N LYS A 274 -45.60 -10.00 7.39
CA LYS A 274 -46.62 -10.34 6.39
C LYS A 274 -47.56 -9.17 6.10
N LYS A 275 -47.91 -8.38 7.12
CA LYS A 275 -48.75 -7.17 7.00
C LYS A 275 -48.00 -6.01 6.35
N ASN A 276 -46.71 -5.84 6.61
CA ASN A 276 -45.89 -4.72 6.14
C ASN A 276 -44.85 -5.14 5.09
N LYS A 277 -45.21 -6.08 4.21
CA LYS A 277 -44.29 -6.69 3.22
C LYS A 277 -43.45 -5.65 2.45
N ASP A 278 -44.05 -4.53 2.06
CA ASP A 278 -43.38 -3.52 1.24
C ASP A 278 -42.33 -2.73 2.05
N LYS A 279 -42.57 -2.51 3.35
CA LYS A 279 -41.62 -1.75 4.20
C LYS A 279 -40.35 -2.53 4.53
N TYR A 280 -40.46 -3.85 4.69
CA TYR A 280 -39.32 -4.69 5.04
C TYR A 280 -38.36 -4.92 3.88
N VAL A 281 -38.84 -4.84 2.63
CA VAL A 281 -38.00 -4.99 1.43
C VAL A 281 -37.19 -3.72 1.13
N PHE A 282 -37.73 -2.53 1.45
CA PHE A 282 -37.08 -1.24 1.18
C PHE A 282 -36.37 -0.61 2.39
N GLY A 283 -36.46 -1.21 3.58
CA GLY A 283 -35.88 -0.69 4.83
C GLY A 283 -34.37 -0.92 4.97
N ILE A 284 -33.56 -0.61 3.94
CA ILE A 284 -32.10 -0.64 4.02
C ILE A 284 -31.60 0.76 4.37
N VAL A 285 -30.88 0.88 5.48
CA VAL A 285 -30.31 2.12 6.01
C VAL A 285 -29.06 2.49 5.19
N GLU A 286 -29.02 3.70 4.63
CA GLU A 286 -27.83 4.26 3.97
C GLU A 286 -26.79 4.71 5.01
N VAL A 287 -25.52 4.37 4.76
CA VAL A 287 -24.37 4.89 5.52
C VAL A 287 -23.36 5.45 4.52
N ILE A 288 -22.91 6.69 4.73
CA ILE A 288 -21.92 7.41 3.92
C ILE A 288 -20.64 7.56 4.73
N ILE A 289 -19.47 7.40 4.09
CA ILE A 289 -18.15 7.43 4.76
C ILE A 289 -17.14 8.23 3.91
N GLU A 290 -16.40 9.11 4.58
CA GLU A 290 -15.31 9.97 4.06
C GLU A 290 -13.89 9.33 4.18
N GLU A 291 -12.95 9.90 3.44
CA GLU A 291 -11.76 9.32 2.73
C GLU A 291 -10.49 8.92 3.53
N GLY A 292 -9.58 8.17 2.87
CA GLY A 292 -8.14 7.99 3.20
C GLY A 292 -7.34 7.07 2.23
N GLU A 293 -6.03 7.33 2.02
CA GLU A 293 -5.05 6.59 1.16
C GLU A 293 -3.92 5.94 2.05
N ASN A 294 -3.11 4.91 1.67
CA ASN A 294 -2.31 4.69 0.44
C ASN A 294 -1.74 3.22 0.34
N PHE A 295 -1.06 2.86 -0.76
CA PHE A 295 -1.17 1.66 -1.63
C PHE A 295 -2.55 1.62 -2.33
N LYS A 296 -2.64 1.50 -3.67
CA LYS A 296 -3.94 1.30 -4.37
C LYS A 296 -4.55 -0.09 -4.16
N LYS A 297 -4.36 -0.68 -2.99
CA LYS A 297 -5.37 -1.56 -2.44
C LYS A 297 -6.51 -0.68 -1.95
N CYS A 298 -7.72 -1.18 -2.07
CA CYS A 298 -8.86 -0.60 -1.40
C CYS A 298 -8.70 -0.76 0.12
N GLU A 299 -7.91 0.09 0.77
CA GLU A 299 -7.91 0.18 2.22
C GLU A 299 -9.08 1.06 2.65
N GLN A 300 -10.18 0.39 3.01
CA GLN A 300 -11.27 1.07 3.69
C GLN A 300 -10.99 1.16 5.19
N PRO A 301 -11.50 2.21 5.87
CA PRO A 301 -11.38 2.33 7.32
C PRO A 301 -11.94 1.07 7.99
N GLY A 302 -11.07 0.40 8.77
CA GLY A 302 -11.33 -0.94 9.29
C GLY A 302 -12.61 -1.06 10.12
N ILE A 303 -12.99 -0.01 10.85
CA ILE A 303 -14.15 -0.04 11.75
C ILE A 303 -15.47 -0.23 11.00
N LEU A 304 -15.67 0.48 9.89
CA LEU A 304 -16.94 0.45 9.16
C LEU A 304 -17.06 -0.86 8.38
N ASN A 305 -15.98 -1.31 7.74
CA ASN A 305 -15.94 -2.62 7.11
C ASN A 305 -16.19 -3.75 8.12
N LEU A 306 -15.59 -3.68 9.32
CA LEU A 306 -15.82 -4.65 10.40
C LEU A 306 -17.29 -4.66 10.84
N GLY A 307 -17.92 -3.48 10.98
CA GLY A 307 -19.33 -3.36 11.32
C GLY A 307 -20.24 -4.00 10.28
N LEU A 308 -19.99 -3.74 8.98
CA LEU A 308 -20.78 -4.31 7.88
C LEU A 308 -20.57 -5.82 7.74
N ILE A 309 -19.35 -6.33 7.97
CA ILE A 309 -19.07 -7.76 8.04
C ILE A 309 -19.81 -8.39 9.22
N ALA A 310 -19.78 -7.76 10.40
CA ALA A 310 -20.48 -8.26 11.58
C ALA A 310 -21.99 -8.33 11.35
N ILE A 311 -22.60 -7.33 10.72
CA ILE A 311 -24.02 -7.34 10.33
C ILE A 311 -24.32 -8.53 9.40
N ASN A 312 -23.48 -8.76 8.39
CA ASN A 312 -23.65 -9.90 7.48
C ASN A 312 -23.52 -11.25 8.18
N LEU A 313 -22.60 -11.38 9.16
CA LEU A 313 -22.46 -12.60 9.97
C LEU A 313 -23.70 -12.83 10.84
N VAL A 314 -24.26 -11.78 11.45
CA VAL A 314 -25.51 -11.90 12.22
C VAL A 314 -26.66 -12.36 11.33
N PHE A 315 -26.82 -11.79 10.13
CA PHE A 315 -27.82 -12.25 9.17
C PHE A 315 -27.62 -13.71 8.79
N PHE A 316 -26.37 -14.11 8.57
CA PHE A 316 -25.99 -15.47 8.24
C PHE A 316 -26.38 -16.46 9.35
N ASP A 317 -26.06 -16.13 10.61
CA ASP A 317 -26.39 -16.96 11.78
C ASP A 317 -27.91 -17.09 11.98
N ILE A 318 -28.65 -15.99 11.81
CA ILE A 318 -30.12 -16.01 11.86
C ILE A 318 -30.68 -16.91 10.75
N MET A 319 -30.17 -16.80 9.53
CA MET A 319 -30.61 -17.65 8.42
C MET A 319 -30.33 -19.12 8.70
N ILE A 320 -29.17 -19.49 9.23
CA ILE A 320 -28.85 -20.87 9.61
C ILE A 320 -29.81 -21.39 10.69
N ALA A 321 -30.09 -20.58 11.72
CA ALA A 321 -31.01 -20.96 12.78
C ALA A 321 -32.43 -21.21 12.23
N LEU A 322 -32.92 -20.33 11.36
CA LEU A 322 -34.22 -20.49 10.70
C LEU A 322 -34.25 -21.71 9.76
N ILE A 323 -33.22 -21.91 8.96
CA ILE A 323 -33.04 -23.09 8.09
C ILE A 323 -33.09 -24.38 8.90
N PHE A 324 -32.46 -24.41 10.08
CA PHE A 324 -32.45 -25.57 10.96
C PHE A 324 -33.86 -25.87 11.52
N ILE A 325 -34.58 -24.83 11.95
CA ILE A 325 -35.96 -24.96 12.44
C ILE A 325 -36.89 -25.46 11.33
N GLU A 326 -36.69 -24.96 10.11
CA GLU A 326 -37.54 -25.22 8.96
C GLU A 326 -37.12 -26.43 8.11
N TRP A 327 -36.06 -27.14 8.50
CA TRP A 327 -35.42 -28.19 7.70
C TRP A 327 -36.38 -29.30 7.26
N ASN A 328 -37.39 -29.60 8.08
CA ASN A 328 -38.36 -30.69 7.85
C ASN A 328 -39.66 -30.24 7.15
N ILE A 329 -39.81 -28.96 6.82
CA ILE A 329 -41.03 -28.47 6.14
C ILE A 329 -40.95 -28.82 4.65
N ILE A 330 -41.76 -29.80 4.23
CA ILE A 330 -41.75 -30.38 2.87
C ILE A 330 -41.85 -29.30 1.79
N GLU A 331 -42.73 -28.31 1.98
CA GLU A 331 -43.02 -27.25 1.00
C GLU A 331 -41.80 -26.38 0.66
N ILE A 332 -40.91 -26.15 1.62
CA ILE A 332 -39.74 -25.27 1.46
C ILE A 332 -38.40 -26.01 1.47
N SER A 333 -38.39 -27.31 1.77
CA SER A 333 -37.19 -28.13 1.93
C SER A 333 -36.16 -27.99 0.81
N ASN A 334 -36.60 -27.96 -0.46
CA ASN A 334 -35.70 -27.80 -1.61
C ASN A 334 -35.02 -26.43 -1.64
N ILE A 335 -35.73 -25.38 -1.25
CA ILE A 335 -35.23 -24.00 -1.23
C ILE A 335 -34.27 -23.83 -0.06
N THR A 336 -34.65 -24.34 1.10
CA THR A 336 -33.84 -24.38 2.31
C THR A 336 -32.49 -25.06 2.03
N ARG A 337 -32.49 -26.18 1.29
CA ARG A 337 -31.25 -26.87 0.85
C ARG A 337 -30.42 -26.03 -0.13
N LEU A 338 -31.06 -25.35 -1.09
CA LEU A 338 -30.36 -24.48 -2.04
C LEU A 338 -29.71 -23.27 -1.34
N ILE A 339 -30.45 -22.59 -0.46
CA ILE A 339 -29.94 -21.48 0.35
C ILE A 339 -28.79 -21.97 1.22
N PHE A 340 -28.96 -23.10 1.91
CA PHE A 340 -27.90 -23.69 2.73
C PHE A 340 -26.63 -23.98 1.91
N GLY A 341 -26.77 -24.56 0.72
CA GLY A 341 -25.64 -24.77 -0.20
C GLY A 341 -24.91 -23.48 -0.56
N GLN A 342 -25.65 -22.40 -0.87
CA GLN A 342 -25.07 -21.08 -1.15
C GLN A 342 -24.35 -20.50 0.09
N LEU A 343 -24.94 -20.64 1.28
CA LEU A 343 -24.34 -20.20 2.54
C LEU A 343 -23.04 -20.96 2.84
N CYS A 344 -22.99 -22.27 2.61
CA CYS A 344 -21.76 -23.06 2.77
C CYS A 344 -20.66 -22.63 1.80
N ILE A 345 -20.98 -22.35 0.54
CA ILE A 345 -20.01 -21.85 -0.45
C ILE A 345 -19.47 -20.48 -0.02
N TYR A 346 -20.35 -19.58 0.42
CA TYR A 346 -19.96 -18.26 0.92
C TYR A 346 -19.05 -18.36 2.14
N TRP A 347 -19.40 -19.21 3.11
CA TRP A 347 -18.59 -19.47 4.30
C TRP A 347 -17.20 -20.02 3.98
N GLU A 348 -17.09 -20.97 3.05
CA GLU A 348 -15.80 -21.53 2.67
C GLU A 348 -14.93 -20.49 1.94
N ALA A 349 -15.55 -19.61 1.14
CA ALA A 349 -14.86 -18.51 0.47
C ALA A 349 -14.33 -17.47 1.47
N THR A 350 -15.11 -17.10 2.49
CA THR A 350 -14.66 -16.15 3.53
C THR A 350 -13.55 -16.76 4.38
N LYS A 351 -13.66 -18.04 4.75
CA LYS A 351 -12.63 -18.78 5.49
C LYS A 351 -11.28 -18.78 4.76
N ARG A 352 -11.26 -19.06 3.45
CA ARG A 352 -10.04 -19.01 2.63
C ARG A 352 -9.42 -17.62 2.56
N LYS A 353 -10.25 -16.57 2.51
CA LYS A 353 -9.75 -15.20 2.51
C LYS A 353 -9.06 -14.87 3.83
N THR A 354 -9.64 -15.27 4.96
CA THR A 354 -9.04 -15.07 6.28
C THR A 354 -7.75 -15.86 6.47
N SER A 355 -7.63 -17.07 5.91
CA SER A 355 -6.38 -17.84 5.99
C SER A 355 -5.23 -17.17 5.24
N ILE A 356 -5.48 -16.60 4.06
CA ILE A 356 -4.47 -15.87 3.29
C ILE A 356 -3.99 -14.63 4.06
N ILE A 357 -4.92 -13.88 4.66
CA ILE A 357 -4.58 -12.70 5.47
C ILE A 357 -3.73 -13.10 6.68
N ASN A 358 -4.07 -14.19 7.35
CA ASN A 358 -3.31 -14.68 8.49
C ASN A 358 -1.90 -15.15 8.08
N GLU A 359 -1.74 -15.78 6.92
CA GLU A 359 -0.43 -16.15 6.37
C GLU A 359 0.43 -14.91 6.05
N GLU A 360 -0.16 -13.90 5.40
CA GLU A 360 0.52 -12.62 5.14
C GLU A 360 0.95 -11.94 6.45
N TYR A 361 0.06 -11.92 7.44
CA TYR A 361 0.36 -11.33 8.75
C TYR A 361 1.50 -12.06 9.46
N GLU A 362 1.52 -13.40 9.43
CA GLU A 362 2.60 -14.19 10.02
C GLU A 362 3.94 -14.00 9.28
N ILE A 363 3.93 -13.78 7.97
CA ILE A 363 5.15 -13.42 7.22
C ILE A 363 5.66 -12.04 7.67
N ILE A 364 4.79 -11.04 7.76
CA ILE A 364 5.15 -9.68 8.23
C ILE A 364 5.64 -9.72 9.67
N ARG A 365 5.01 -10.53 10.53
CA ARG A 365 5.43 -10.74 11.91
C ARG A 365 6.81 -11.37 11.99
N LYS A 366 7.10 -12.40 11.18
CA LYS A 366 8.43 -13.01 11.12
C LYS A 366 9.51 -12.04 10.64
N ILE A 367 9.18 -11.14 9.71
CA ILE A 367 10.11 -10.11 9.23
C ILE A 367 10.33 -9.02 10.30
N SER A 368 9.31 -8.65 11.06
CA SER A 368 9.40 -7.60 12.09
C SER A 368 9.97 -8.09 13.43
N VAL A 369 9.89 -9.39 13.71
CA VAL A 369 10.39 -10.03 14.95
C VAL A 369 11.73 -10.73 14.72
N ASP A 370 12.57 -10.23 13.82
CA ASP A 370 14.01 -10.55 13.82
C ASP A 370 14.83 -9.41 14.46
N PRO A 371 14.66 -9.14 15.77
CA PRO A 371 15.35 -8.04 16.46
C PRO A 371 16.85 -8.30 16.62
N GLU A 372 17.33 -9.53 16.44
CA GLU A 372 18.75 -9.84 16.59
C GLU A 372 19.61 -9.22 15.48
N MET A 373 19.03 -8.88 14.33
CA MET A 373 19.75 -8.14 13.28
C MET A 373 19.81 -6.62 13.51
N TYR A 374 18.94 -6.05 14.35
CA TYR A 374 18.81 -4.58 14.52
C TYR A 374 19.20 -4.06 15.92
N ASN A 375 19.17 -4.91 16.96
CA ASN A 375 19.29 -4.45 18.35
C ASN A 375 20.73 -4.32 18.87
N ASP A 376 21.72 -4.97 18.25
CA ASP A 376 23.11 -4.91 18.78
C ASP A 376 23.91 -3.68 18.30
N ASN A 377 23.49 -3.01 17.21
CA ASN A 377 24.23 -1.88 16.64
C ASN A 377 23.56 -0.50 16.81
N SER A 378 22.25 -0.41 17.06
CA SER A 378 21.54 0.88 17.17
C SER A 378 21.62 1.47 18.59
N LYS A 379 21.44 0.66 19.63
CA LYS A 379 21.61 1.10 21.03
C LYS A 379 23.06 1.47 21.38
N LYS A 380 24.04 0.79 20.77
CA LYS A 380 25.46 1.11 20.94
C LYS A 380 25.86 2.39 20.19
N ARG A 381 25.21 2.72 19.06
CA ARG A 381 25.49 3.95 18.29
C ARG A 381 24.88 5.21 18.91
N LEU A 382 23.69 5.14 19.50
CA LEU A 382 23.09 6.29 20.18
C LEU A 382 23.82 6.66 21.50
N SER A 383 24.35 5.68 22.25
CA SER A 383 25.14 5.99 23.45
C SER A 383 26.58 6.45 23.14
N HIS A 384 27.16 6.04 22.00
CA HIS A 384 28.48 6.52 21.57
C HIS A 384 28.45 7.84 20.78
N SER A 385 27.40 8.15 20.00
CA SER A 385 27.36 9.43 19.26
C SER A 385 26.99 10.61 20.15
N SER A 386 26.11 10.42 21.14
CA SER A 386 25.77 11.48 22.09
C SER A 386 26.94 11.84 23.03
N SER A 387 27.78 10.86 23.40
CA SER A 387 28.98 11.13 24.22
C SER A 387 30.15 11.72 23.41
N LYS A 388 30.30 11.36 22.13
CA LYS A 388 31.34 11.98 21.27
C LYS A 388 31.00 13.41 20.84
N ILE A 389 29.73 13.74 20.58
CA ILE A 389 29.33 15.11 20.20
C ILE A 389 29.41 16.05 21.41
N MET A 390 29.17 15.56 22.63
CA MET A 390 29.30 16.38 23.85
C MET A 390 30.77 16.59 24.28
N ASN A 391 31.67 15.65 23.97
CA ASN A 391 33.11 15.81 24.23
C ASN A 391 33.85 16.64 23.17
N LEU A 392 33.34 16.75 21.94
CA LEU A 392 33.93 17.62 20.91
C LEU A 392 33.66 19.11 21.18
N HIS A 393 32.55 19.45 21.84
CA HIS A 393 32.26 20.84 22.21
C HIS A 393 32.99 21.33 23.47
N ASN A 394 33.39 20.43 24.37
CA ASN A 394 34.07 20.82 25.62
C ASN A 394 35.60 20.91 25.53
N ASN A 395 36.23 20.36 24.48
CA ASN A 395 37.69 20.37 24.34
C ASN A 395 38.26 21.45 23.39
N GLN A 396 37.43 22.37 22.89
CA GLN A 396 37.89 23.47 22.01
C GLN A 396 37.83 24.87 22.63
N TYR A 397 37.43 24.99 23.90
CA TYR A 397 37.57 26.22 24.66
C TYR A 397 38.33 25.94 25.94
N ILE A 398 39.66 26.07 25.88
CA ILE A 398 40.58 26.52 26.94
C ILE A 398 41.99 26.26 26.39
N THR A 399 42.66 27.33 25.95
CA THR A 399 44.08 27.69 26.18
C THR A 399 44.59 28.57 25.03
N SER A 400 44.53 29.89 25.23
CA SER A 400 45.60 30.79 24.76
C SER A 400 45.48 32.15 25.47
N SER A 401 46.09 32.25 26.64
CA SER A 401 46.67 33.51 27.08
C SER A 401 48.07 33.24 27.62
N ASN A 402 48.97 34.15 27.29
CA ASN A 402 50.35 34.30 27.76
C ASN A 402 51.39 33.38 27.10
N ASN A 403 52.21 33.96 26.21
CA ASN A 403 53.49 34.48 26.68
C ASN A 403 54.10 35.49 25.70
N ASN A 404 54.62 36.56 26.31
CA ASN A 404 55.58 37.50 25.75
C ASN A 404 56.93 36.79 25.55
N ILE A 405 57.62 37.12 24.46
CA ILE A 405 58.96 37.74 24.37
C ILE A 405 59.28 37.88 22.88
#